data_AF-A0A382ERX0-F1
#
_entry.id   AF-A0A382ERX0-F1
#
_cell.length_a   1.000
_cell.length_b   1.000
_cell.length_c   1.000
_cell.angle_alpha   90.00
_cell.angle_beta   90.00
_cell.angle_gamma   90.00
#
_symmetry.space_group_name_H-M   'P 1'
#
loop_
_entity.id
_entity.type
_entity.pdbx_description
1 polymer ?
#
loop_
_entity_poly.entity_id
_entity_poly.type
_entity_poly.pdbx_seq_one_letter_code
_entity_poly.pdbx_strand_id
1 'polypeptide(L)'
;MKKNKKTVQPVSGTKVPRFAGPSTFARLPELRDVETCDVAIVGIPFDAGTSYRPGARFGPQSIRQASRHLRTNYHPNYDTEPFVEQQVADAGDITCNPFNINEAIKQIE
;
A
#
# COMPACT_ATOMS: atom_id res chain seq x y z
N MET A 1 -15.35 -3.37 24.36
CA MET A 1 -16.14 -2.39 23.58
C MET A 1 -15.31 -1.97 22.37
N LYS A 2 -15.64 -2.45 21.15
CA LYS A 2 -14.98 -1.94 19.93
C LYS A 2 -15.40 -0.47 19.80
N LYS A 3 -14.46 0.48 19.92
CA LYS A 3 -14.73 1.89 19.59
C LYS A 3 -15.23 1.91 18.13
N ASN A 4 -16.30 2.66 17.86
CA ASN A 4 -16.71 3.02 16.49
C ASN A 4 -15.60 3.87 15.85
N LYS A 5 -14.51 3.24 15.41
CA LYS A 5 -13.42 3.90 14.71
C LYS A 5 -13.89 4.09 13.27
N LYS A 6 -14.18 5.33 12.90
CA LYS A 6 -14.53 5.66 11.52
C LYS A 6 -13.25 5.67 10.69
N THR A 7 -13.04 4.60 9.91
CA THR A 7 -11.89 4.49 9.03
C THR A 7 -12.14 5.23 7.71
N VAL A 8 -11.08 5.85 7.17
CA VAL A 8 -11.05 6.47 5.85
C VAL A 8 -10.93 5.36 4.81
N GLN A 9 -11.94 5.26 3.96
CA GLN A 9 -12.07 4.23 2.93
C GLN A 9 -11.68 4.77 1.54
N PRO A 10 -11.26 3.88 0.62
CA PRO A 10 -11.05 4.26 -0.77
C PRO A 10 -12.34 4.80 -1.40
N VAL A 11 -12.20 5.76 -2.31
CA VAL A 11 -13.36 6.31 -3.03
C VAL A 11 -14.06 5.19 -3.81
N SER A 12 -15.38 5.08 -3.68
CA SER A 12 -16.17 4.06 -4.36
C SER A 12 -15.87 4.01 -5.86
N GLY A 13 -15.72 2.79 -6.39
CA GLY A 13 -15.56 2.53 -7.82
C GLY A 13 -16.74 3.01 -8.68
N THR A 14 -17.92 3.22 -8.07
CA THR A 14 -19.10 3.79 -8.74
C THR A 14 -19.05 5.31 -8.88
N LYS A 15 -18.22 5.99 -8.08
CA LYS A 15 -18.01 7.44 -8.16
C LYS A 15 -16.77 7.80 -8.98
N VAL A 16 -15.68 7.05 -8.78
CA VAL A 16 -14.43 7.22 -9.52
C VAL A 16 -14.05 5.88 -10.13
N PRO A 17 -13.96 5.79 -11.48
CA PRO A 17 -13.66 4.54 -12.15
C PRO A 17 -12.30 4.00 -11.70
N ARG A 18 -12.15 2.68 -11.67
CA ARG A 18 -10.96 2.04 -11.07
C ARG A 18 -9.66 2.33 -11.78
N PHE A 19 -9.68 2.77 -13.03
CA PHE A 19 -8.49 3.24 -13.77
C PHE A 19 -8.09 4.69 -13.44
N ALA A 20 -8.85 5.43 -12.62
CA ALA A 20 -8.58 6.82 -12.25
C ALA A 20 -8.42 7.01 -10.73
N GLY A 21 -7.89 8.16 -10.31
CA GLY A 21 -7.62 8.49 -8.91
C GLY A 21 -6.23 8.06 -8.44
N PRO A 22 -5.96 8.11 -7.12
CA PRO A 22 -4.64 7.85 -6.55
C PRO A 22 -4.03 6.50 -6.99
N SER A 23 -2.71 6.47 -7.11
CA SER A 23 -1.93 5.27 -7.47
C SER A 23 -1.40 4.53 -6.23
N THR A 24 -2.19 4.51 -5.16
CA THR A 24 -1.91 3.79 -3.91
C THR A 24 -2.38 2.34 -3.97
N PHE A 25 -1.88 1.50 -3.06
CA PHE A 25 -2.30 0.12 -2.88
C PHE A 25 -3.80 0.05 -2.58
N ALA A 26 -4.53 -0.76 -3.35
CA ALA A 26 -5.97 -0.94 -3.32
C ALA A 26 -6.77 0.38 -3.36
N ARG A 27 -6.17 1.47 -3.86
CA ARG A 27 -6.70 2.84 -3.82
C ARG A 27 -6.95 3.40 -2.41
N LEU A 28 -6.31 2.82 -1.39
CA LEU A 28 -6.39 3.28 0.00
C LEU A 28 -5.93 4.74 0.14
N PRO A 29 -6.35 5.44 1.21
CA PRO A 29 -5.79 6.75 1.53
C PRO A 29 -4.27 6.69 1.70
N GLU A 30 -3.59 7.80 1.42
CA GLU A 30 -2.18 7.94 1.79
C GLU A 30 -2.06 8.13 3.31
N LEU A 31 -0.88 7.85 3.87
CA LEU A 31 -0.64 8.02 5.31
C LEU A 31 -0.94 9.44 5.81
N ARG A 32 -0.71 10.46 4.97
CA ARG A 32 -1.03 11.87 5.28
C ARG A 32 -2.53 12.18 5.33
N ASP A 33 -3.36 11.32 4.75
CA ASP A 33 -4.82 11.52 4.67
C ASP A 33 -5.55 10.92 5.89
N VAL A 34 -4.83 10.28 6.82
CA VAL A 34 -5.41 9.60 7.98
C VAL A 34 -4.82 10.13 9.29
N GLU A 35 -5.66 10.29 10.32
CA GLU A 35 -5.21 10.76 11.64
C GLU A 35 -4.47 9.67 12.43
N THR A 36 -4.85 8.40 12.23
CA THR A 36 -4.23 7.24 12.87
C THR A 36 -4.03 6.17 11.82
N CYS A 37 -3.02 5.34 11.95
CA CYS A 37 -2.79 4.22 11.03
C CYS A 37 -2.52 2.98 11.87
N ASP A 38 -3.39 1.97 11.76
CA ASP A 38 -3.21 0.69 12.45
C ASP A 38 -2.31 -0.24 11.62
N VAL A 39 -2.40 -0.15 10.29
CA VAL A 39 -1.62 -0.95 9.34
C VAL A 39 -1.15 -0.05 8.20
N ALA A 40 0.17 0.08 8.04
CA ALA A 40 0.77 0.81 6.93
C ALA A 40 1.19 -0.15 5.82
N ILE A 41 0.84 0.16 4.57
CA ILE A 41 1.38 -0.51 3.39
C ILE A 41 2.60 0.28 2.93
N VAL A 42 3.77 -0.35 2.94
CA VAL A 42 5.05 0.27 2.59
C VAL A 42 5.70 -0.52 1.46
N GLY A 43 6.20 0.18 0.45
CA GLY A 43 7.01 -0.42 -0.61
C GLY A 43 8.51 -0.24 -0.36
N ILE A 44 9.30 -1.24 -0.75
CA ILE A 44 10.76 -1.17 -0.78
C ILE A 44 11.21 -1.43 -2.22
N PRO A 45 11.40 -0.38 -3.03
CA PRO A 45 11.76 -0.50 -4.45
C PRO A 45 13.26 -0.78 -4.61
N PHE A 46 13.71 -1.95 -4.17
CA PHE A 46 15.13 -2.33 -4.13
C PHE A 46 15.40 -3.67 -4.80
N ASP A 47 16.49 -3.75 -5.57
CA ASP A 47 16.93 -5.00 -6.21
C ASP A 47 18.46 -5.10 -6.41
N ALA A 48 19.26 -4.26 -5.76
CA ALA A 48 20.72 -4.21 -5.98
C ALA A 48 21.44 -5.49 -5.51
N GLY A 49 20.81 -6.32 -4.67
CA GLY A 49 21.30 -7.64 -4.28
C GLY A 49 21.00 -8.77 -5.27
N THR A 50 20.38 -8.48 -6.42
CA THR A 50 19.97 -9.51 -7.40
C THR A 50 21.16 -10.04 -8.19
N SER A 51 21.33 -11.36 -8.26
CA SER A 51 22.47 -12.01 -8.91
C SER A 51 22.32 -12.25 -10.43
N TYR A 52 21.10 -12.23 -10.97
CA TYR A 52 20.85 -12.55 -12.39
C TYR A 52 19.98 -11.50 -13.10
N ARG A 53 18.65 -11.52 -12.89
CA ARG A 53 17.72 -10.63 -13.60
C ARG A 53 17.17 -9.55 -12.68
N PRO A 54 17.68 -8.30 -12.73
CA PRO A 54 17.12 -7.19 -11.96
C PRO A 54 15.74 -6.78 -12.48
N GLY A 55 15.02 -5.97 -11.70
CA GLY A 55 13.69 -5.46 -12.04
C GLY A 55 12.72 -5.41 -10.86
N ALA A 56 13.04 -6.08 -9.74
CA ALA A 56 12.17 -6.09 -8.56
C ALA A 56 11.95 -4.69 -7.95
N ARG A 57 12.84 -3.73 -8.23
CA ARG A 57 12.65 -2.31 -7.85
C ARG A 57 11.35 -1.69 -8.39
N PHE A 58 10.82 -2.20 -9.51
CA PHE A 58 9.54 -1.76 -10.08
C PHE A 58 8.32 -2.53 -9.53
N GLY A 59 8.56 -3.51 -8.66
CA GLY A 59 7.53 -4.36 -8.06
C GLY A 59 6.49 -3.57 -7.26
N PRO A 60 6.87 -2.71 -6.30
CA PRO A 60 5.91 -1.97 -5.49
C PRO A 60 4.89 -1.17 -6.32
N GLN A 61 5.36 -0.42 -7.32
CA GLN A 61 4.48 0.34 -8.21
C GLN A 61 3.57 -0.58 -9.04
N SER A 62 4.10 -1.69 -9.54
CA SER A 62 3.34 -2.67 -10.32
C SER A 62 2.23 -3.33 -9.48
N ILE A 63 2.52 -3.66 -8.21
CA ILE A 63 1.54 -4.18 -7.25
C ILE A 63 0.44 -3.15 -6.98
N ARG A 64 0.80 -1.88 -6.74
CA ARG A 64 -0.20 -0.81 -6.57
C ARG A 64 -1.12 -0.70 -7.79
N GLN A 65 -0.58 -0.75 -9.01
CA GLN A 65 -1.41 -0.73 -10.23
C GLN A 65 -2.32 -1.95 -10.37
N ALA A 66 -1.81 -3.16 -10.10
CA ALA A 66 -2.60 -4.38 -10.17
C ALA A 66 -3.72 -4.44 -9.10
N SER A 67 -3.46 -3.86 -7.92
CA SER A 67 -4.38 -3.89 -6.77
C SER A 67 -5.66 -3.08 -6.94
N ARG A 68 -5.77 -2.22 -7.96
CA ARG A 68 -6.89 -1.27 -8.16
C ARG A 68 -8.26 -1.95 -8.29
N HIS A 69 -8.28 -3.24 -8.64
CA HIS A 69 -9.51 -4.04 -8.77
C HIS A 69 -9.96 -4.72 -7.47
N LEU A 70 -9.14 -4.69 -6.41
CA LEU A 70 -9.51 -5.27 -5.13
C LEU A 70 -10.78 -4.60 -4.57
N ARG A 71 -11.63 -5.42 -3.95
CA ARG A 71 -12.79 -4.98 -3.18
C ARG A 71 -12.38 -4.94 -1.72
N THR A 72 -12.22 -3.74 -1.16
CA THR A 72 -11.75 -3.52 0.21
C THR A 72 -12.85 -3.63 1.26
N ASN A 73 -14.12 -3.80 0.86
CA ASN A 73 -15.22 -3.78 1.81
C ASN A 73 -15.33 -5.09 2.60
N TYR A 74 -15.32 -6.24 1.92
CA TYR A 74 -15.64 -7.53 2.53
C TYR A 74 -14.83 -8.68 1.93
N HIS A 75 -14.32 -9.57 2.77
CA HIS A 75 -13.59 -10.77 2.40
C HIS A 75 -14.45 -12.04 2.63
N PRO A 76 -14.89 -12.75 1.57
CA PRO A 76 -15.93 -13.78 1.69
C PRO A 76 -15.50 -15.05 2.45
N ASN A 77 -14.24 -15.48 2.33
CA ASN A 77 -13.81 -16.72 3.00
C ASN A 77 -13.55 -16.56 4.49
N TYR A 78 -13.43 -15.32 4.97
CA TYR A 78 -13.09 -15.02 6.37
C TYR A 78 -14.18 -14.19 7.06
N ASP A 79 -15.28 -13.90 6.36
CA ASP A 79 -16.43 -13.14 6.87
C ASP A 79 -16.02 -11.87 7.65
N THR A 80 -15.18 -11.03 7.03
CA THR A 80 -14.56 -9.87 7.67
C THR A 80 -14.42 -8.69 6.72
N GLU A 81 -14.34 -7.50 7.30
CA GLU A 81 -14.17 -6.21 6.62
C GLU A 81 -12.87 -5.53 7.11
N PRO A 82 -11.68 -6.04 6.74
CA PRO A 82 -10.43 -5.70 7.43
C PRO A 82 -10.09 -4.21 7.35
N PHE A 83 -10.37 -3.58 6.22
CA PHE A 83 -10.14 -2.15 6.01
C PHE A 83 -11.15 -1.27 6.76
N VAL A 84 -12.31 -1.83 7.14
CA VAL A 84 -13.31 -1.15 7.99
C VAL A 84 -12.92 -1.30 9.45
N GLU A 85 -12.48 -2.49 9.86
CA GLU A 85 -12.08 -2.81 11.24
C GLU A 85 -10.77 -2.14 11.68
N GLN A 86 -9.84 -1.92 10.74
CA GLN A 86 -8.53 -1.29 10.98
C GLN A 86 -8.29 -0.16 9.97
N GLN A 87 -7.75 0.97 10.42
CA GLN A 87 -7.32 2.02 9.52
C GLN A 87 -6.05 1.60 8.81
N VAL A 88 -6.19 1.27 7.53
CA VAL A 88 -5.07 0.96 6.64
C VAL A 88 -4.78 2.16 5.75
N ALA A 89 -3.51 2.49 5.55
CA ALA A 89 -3.08 3.55 4.64
C ALA A 89 -1.82 3.13 3.86
N ASP A 90 -1.66 3.68 2.65
CA ASP A 90 -0.42 3.55 1.89
C ASP A 90 0.59 4.60 2.37
N ALA A 91 1.72 4.14 2.87
CA ALA A 91 2.79 4.97 3.40
C ALA A 91 3.86 5.29 2.35
N GLY A 92 3.62 4.93 1.08
CA GLY A 92 4.55 5.17 -0.01
C GLY A 92 5.72 4.20 0.02
N ASP A 93 6.88 4.67 -0.43
CA ASP A 93 8.08 3.86 -0.61
C ASP A 93 9.20 4.35 0.32
N ILE A 94 9.96 3.40 0.88
CA ILE A 94 11.18 3.72 1.60
C ILE A 94 12.28 4.07 0.59
N THR A 95 13.03 5.13 0.89
CA THR A 95 14.21 5.52 0.12
C THR A 95 15.22 4.37 0.09
N CYS A 96 15.68 4.00 -1.10
CA CYS A 96 16.68 2.96 -1.27
C CYS A 96 17.76 3.49 -2.23
N ASN A 97 18.98 3.74 -1.75
CA ASN A 97 20.07 4.19 -2.62
C ASN A 97 20.39 3.12 -3.68
N PRO A 98 20.24 3.40 -4.99
CA PRO A 98 20.48 2.41 -6.03
C PRO A 98 21.98 2.17 -6.35
N PHE A 99 22.88 3.00 -5.80
CA PHE A 99 24.32 2.98 -6.09
C PHE A 99 25.17 2.45 -4.92
N ASN A 100 24.62 2.40 -3.71
CA ASN A 100 25.33 1.91 -2.52
C ASN A 100 24.43 1.01 -1.69
N ILE A 101 24.69 -0.30 -1.76
CA ILE A 101 23.90 -1.32 -1.05
C ILE A 101 23.96 -1.17 0.47
N ASN A 102 25.10 -0.79 1.03
CA ASN A 102 25.24 -0.63 2.48
C ASN A 102 24.47 0.60 2.98
N GLU A 103 24.38 1.65 2.18
CA GLU A 103 23.55 2.81 2.49
C GLU A 103 22.07 2.50 2.33
N ALA A 104 21.68 1.79 1.27
CA ALA A 104 20.29 1.36 1.08
C ALA A 104 19.79 0.50 2.24
N ILE A 105 20.60 -0.45 2.73
CA ILE A 105 20.26 -1.26 3.90
C ILE A 105 19.99 -0.35 5.12
N LYS A 106 20.87 0.61 5.40
CA LYS A 106 20.69 1.57 6.50
C LYS A 106 19.47 2.49 6.35
N GLN A 107 19.01 2.75 5.12
CA GLN A 107 17.81 3.54 4.88
C GLN A 107 16.53 2.72 5.07
N ILE A 108 16.63 1.38 4.92
CA ILE A 108 15.51 0.45 5.07
C ILE A 108 15.30 0.05 6.54
N GLU A 109 16.38 -0.09 7.30
CA GLU A 109 16.37 -0.38 8.75
C GLU A 109 15.84 0.80 9.60
#